data_AF-O65046-F1
#
_entry.id   AF-O65046-F1
#
_cell.length_a   1.000
_cell.length_b   1.000
_cell.length_c   1.000
_cell.angle_alpha   90.00
_cell.angle_beta   90.00
_cell.angle_gamma   90.00
#
_symmetry.space_group_name_H-M   'P 1'
#
loop_
_entity.id
_entity.type
_entity.pdbx_description
1 polymer ?
#
loop_
_entity_poly.entity_id
_entity_poly.type
_entity_poly.pdbx_seq_one_letter_code
_entity_poly.pdbx_strand_id
1 'polypeptide(L)'
;IFQTFEGDNTVLLQQVASDLLKQYKEKFQGGTFSVTWNYLRDMMTTYVSEANPVIARREGVDHLRDSKFQLDAFRYRTSRLLHTAALRLRKHSKSLGSFEAWNRCLNHLLVLAESHIESVILARFIEAVNSCKDRNARAVLKLLCDLYALDRIWKDIGSYRNVDYVSPNKAKAILRLTEYLSFEVRSVARELVDAFGIPDFALRAPIGMQSGQYAEYTQFVGF
;
A
#
# COMPACT_ATOMS: atom_id res chain seq x y z
N ILE A 1 0.56 10.75 21.14
CA ILE A 1 1.94 10.57 21.65
C ILE A 1 2.81 9.83 20.63
N PHE A 2 2.48 8.59 20.22
CA PHE A 2 3.24 7.86 19.18
C PHE A 2 3.27 8.52 17.78
N GLN A 3 2.31 9.40 17.46
CA GLN A 3 2.29 10.15 16.19
C GLN A 3 3.13 11.46 16.21
N THR A 4 3.75 11.79 17.34
CA THR A 4 4.41 13.09 17.56
C THR A 4 5.74 12.99 18.32
N PHE A 5 6.17 11.80 18.76
CA PHE A 5 7.33 11.64 19.65
C PHE A 5 8.68 11.75 18.90
N GLU A 6 8.71 11.43 17.60
CA GLU A 6 9.92 11.49 16.75
C GLU A 6 9.81 12.49 15.59
N GLY A 7 8.82 13.38 15.67
CA GLY A 7 8.38 14.28 14.61
C GLY A 7 6.87 14.17 14.42
N ASP A 8 6.21 15.26 14.03
CA ASP A 8 4.84 15.17 13.52
C ASP A 8 4.85 14.21 12.32
N ASN A 9 3.99 13.19 12.33
CA ASN A 9 3.86 12.22 11.23
C ASN A 9 3.79 12.91 9.86
N THR A 10 3.17 14.09 9.78
CA THR A 10 3.09 14.91 8.57
C THR A 10 4.46 15.40 8.12
N VAL A 11 5.35 15.75 9.05
CA VAL A 11 6.74 16.16 8.78
C VAL A 11 7.57 14.97 8.31
N LEU A 12 7.40 13.79 8.92
CA LEU A 12 8.10 12.57 8.48
C LEU A 12 7.69 12.16 7.05
N LEU A 13 6.40 12.21 6.73
CA LEU A 13 5.90 11.98 5.37
C LEU A 13 6.47 13.01 4.37
N GLN A 14 6.60 14.27 4.78
CA GLN A 14 7.25 15.29 3.94
C GLN A 14 8.73 14.99 3.69
N GLN A 15 9.46 14.45 4.67
CA GLN A 15 10.85 14.03 4.49
C GLN A 15 10.96 12.89 3.47
N VAL A 16 10.07 11.88 3.55
CA VAL A 16 10.00 10.79 2.57
C VAL A 16 9.70 11.35 1.17
N ALA A 17 8.71 12.24 1.04
CA ALA A 17 8.39 12.86 -0.25
C ALA A 17 9.55 13.69 -0.82
N SER A 18 10.28 14.41 0.04
CA SER A 18 11.46 15.20 -0.33
C SER A 18 12.58 14.30 -0.87
N ASP A 19 12.87 13.18 -0.19
CA ASP A 19 13.87 12.22 -0.64
C ASP A 19 13.51 11.60 -1.99
N LEU A 20 12.25 11.18 -2.17
CA LEU A 20 11.76 10.65 -3.45
C LEU A 20 11.91 11.68 -4.59
N LEU A 21 11.61 12.95 -4.34
CA LEU A 21 11.77 14.03 -5.31
C LEU A 21 13.25 14.32 -5.63
N LYS A 22 14.14 14.21 -4.64
CA LYS A 22 15.58 14.34 -4.83
C LYS A 22 16.11 13.22 -5.73
N GLN A 23 15.79 11.96 -5.42
CA GLN A 23 16.15 10.81 -6.25
C GLN A 23 15.58 10.95 -7.66
N TYR A 24 14.33 11.40 -7.79
CA TYR A 24 13.71 11.71 -9.08
C TYR A 24 14.54 12.76 -9.83
N LYS A 25 14.92 13.89 -9.19
CA LYS A 25 15.73 14.92 -9.85
C LYS A 25 17.10 14.41 -10.31
N GLU A 26 17.81 13.67 -9.46
CA GLU A 26 19.15 13.12 -9.77
C GLU A 26 19.09 12.19 -11.00
N LYS A 27 18.08 11.32 -11.06
CA LYS A 27 17.85 10.43 -12.22
C LYS A 27 17.46 11.19 -13.49
N PHE A 28 16.91 12.39 -13.38
CA PHE A 28 16.45 13.22 -14.51
C PHE A 28 17.51 14.22 -15.01
N GLN A 29 18.56 14.51 -14.23
CA GLN A 29 19.62 15.45 -14.62
C GLN A 29 20.64 14.85 -15.63
N GLY A 30 20.49 13.57 -16.01
CA GLY A 30 21.45 12.86 -16.86
C GLY A 30 21.08 12.63 -18.34
N GLY A 31 19.98 13.18 -18.88
CA GLY A 31 19.63 12.93 -20.28
C GLY A 31 18.56 13.83 -20.92
N THR A 32 18.65 13.97 -22.25
CA THR A 32 17.73 14.75 -23.13
C THR A 32 16.27 14.38 -22.92
N PHE A 33 15.35 15.33 -23.07
CA PHE A 33 13.89 15.19 -22.85
C PHE A 33 13.22 13.96 -23.52
N SER A 34 13.81 13.40 -24.59
CA SER A 34 13.36 12.16 -25.26
C SER A 34 13.76 10.89 -24.49
N VAL A 35 14.92 10.89 -23.82
CA VAL A 35 15.37 9.83 -22.91
C VAL A 35 14.52 9.83 -21.64
N THR A 36 13.98 10.99 -21.26
CA THR A 36 13.08 11.17 -20.10
C THR A 36 11.73 10.47 -20.25
N TRP A 37 11.18 10.45 -21.47
CA TRP A 37 10.02 9.62 -21.78
C TRP A 37 10.37 8.15 -21.70
N ASN A 38 11.54 7.74 -22.22
CA ASN A 38 12.00 6.35 -22.14
C ASN A 38 12.32 5.90 -20.71
N TYR A 39 12.76 6.78 -19.81
CA TYR A 39 13.02 6.45 -18.40
C TYR A 39 11.73 6.27 -17.59
N LEU A 40 10.77 7.21 -17.75
CA LEU A 40 9.43 7.03 -17.21
C LEU A 40 8.76 5.84 -17.85
N ARG A 41 9.01 5.57 -19.14
CA ARG A 41 8.58 4.38 -19.87
C ARG A 41 9.44 3.16 -19.57
N ASP A 42 10.58 3.21 -18.89
CA ASP A 42 11.39 2.03 -18.51
C ASP A 42 11.04 1.64 -17.08
N MET A 43 10.97 2.62 -16.18
CA MET A 43 10.28 2.51 -14.91
C MET A 43 8.85 2.05 -15.15
N MET A 44 8.12 2.70 -16.06
CA MET A 44 6.77 2.27 -16.41
C MET A 44 6.78 1.00 -17.23
N THR A 45 7.56 0.71 -18.28
CA THR A 45 7.48 -0.56 -19.07
C THR A 45 7.81 -1.79 -18.26
N THR A 46 8.65 -1.67 -17.24
CA THR A 46 8.84 -2.74 -16.26
C THR A 46 7.54 -3.04 -15.47
N TYR A 47 6.63 -2.06 -15.35
CA TYR A 47 5.28 -2.11 -14.74
C TYR A 47 4.09 -1.92 -15.72
N VAL A 48 4.32 -1.69 -17.02
CA VAL A 48 3.38 -1.27 -18.08
C VAL A 48 3.21 -2.38 -19.13
N SER A 49 3.91 -3.49 -18.95
CA SER A 49 3.33 -4.77 -19.37
C SER A 49 1.87 -4.87 -18.93
N GLU A 50 1.47 -4.23 -17.82
CA GLU A 50 0.09 -4.23 -17.32
C GLU A 50 -0.88 -3.20 -17.92
N ALA A 51 -0.39 -2.15 -18.58
CA ALA A 51 -1.24 -1.28 -19.42
C ALA A 51 -1.51 -1.91 -20.80
N ASN A 52 -0.96 -3.11 -21.06
CA ASN A 52 -1.45 -3.97 -22.12
C ASN A 52 -2.94 -4.26 -21.86
N PRO A 53 -3.83 -4.00 -22.83
CA PRO A 53 -5.27 -4.28 -22.70
C PRO A 53 -5.57 -5.70 -22.21
N VAL A 54 -4.70 -6.66 -22.53
CA VAL A 54 -4.81 -8.06 -22.07
C VAL A 54 -4.62 -8.19 -20.56
N ILE A 55 -3.62 -7.54 -19.96
CA ILE A 55 -3.33 -7.64 -18.53
C ILE A 55 -4.25 -6.73 -17.70
N ALA A 56 -4.61 -5.55 -18.23
CA ALA A 56 -5.60 -4.66 -17.62
C ALA A 56 -7.01 -5.31 -17.51
N ARG A 57 -7.31 -6.28 -18.38
CA ARG A 57 -8.54 -7.09 -18.38
C ARG A 57 -8.39 -8.45 -17.70
N ARG A 58 -7.17 -8.87 -17.36
CA ARG A 58 -6.94 -10.17 -16.72
C ARG A 58 -7.45 -10.14 -15.28
N GLU A 59 -8.56 -10.83 -15.06
CA GLU A 59 -9.36 -10.81 -13.83
C GLU A 59 -9.36 -12.16 -13.08
N GLY A 60 -8.61 -13.15 -13.58
CA GLY A 60 -8.48 -14.45 -12.95
C GLY A 60 -7.83 -14.37 -11.57
N VAL A 61 -8.27 -15.21 -10.64
CA VAL A 61 -7.79 -15.25 -9.25
C VAL A 61 -6.27 -15.43 -9.20
N ASP A 62 -5.70 -16.29 -10.03
CA ASP A 62 -4.25 -16.51 -10.09
C ASP A 62 -3.47 -15.23 -10.45
N HIS A 63 -4.03 -14.39 -11.32
CA HIS A 63 -3.44 -13.10 -11.69
C HIS A 63 -3.57 -12.08 -10.55
N LEU A 64 -4.74 -12.00 -9.91
CA LEU A 64 -4.96 -11.02 -8.84
C LEU A 64 -4.20 -11.37 -7.55
N ARG A 65 -3.91 -12.67 -7.33
CA ARG A 65 -3.08 -13.17 -6.22
C ARG A 65 -1.60 -13.27 -6.59
N ASP A 66 -1.20 -12.89 -7.80
CA ASP A 66 0.21 -12.84 -8.17
C ASP A 66 0.88 -11.66 -7.46
N SER A 67 1.91 -11.97 -6.65
CA SER A 67 2.66 -10.97 -5.90
C SER A 67 3.39 -9.98 -6.82
N LYS A 68 3.74 -10.39 -8.05
CA LYS A 68 4.32 -9.48 -9.02
C LYS A 68 3.29 -8.45 -9.49
N PHE A 69 2.10 -8.87 -9.95
CA PHE A 69 1.00 -7.95 -10.28
C PHE A 69 0.71 -6.95 -9.15
N GLN A 70 0.57 -7.46 -7.92
CA GLN A 70 0.26 -6.64 -6.76
C GLN A 70 1.33 -5.58 -6.50
N LEU A 71 2.60 -5.98 -6.51
CA LEU A 71 3.71 -5.06 -6.26
C LEU A 71 3.88 -4.05 -7.40
N ASP A 72 3.70 -4.48 -8.64
CA ASP A 72 3.76 -3.64 -9.82
C ASP A 72 2.66 -2.56 -9.77
N ALA A 73 1.45 -2.90 -9.32
CA ALA A 73 0.36 -1.93 -9.12
C ALA A 73 0.69 -0.86 -8.07
N PHE A 74 1.30 -1.23 -6.95
CA PHE A 74 1.71 -0.28 -5.91
C PHE A 74 2.83 0.65 -6.41
N ARG A 75 3.81 0.09 -7.12
CA ARG A 75 4.93 0.85 -7.69
C ARG A 75 4.47 1.77 -8.82
N TYR A 76 3.49 1.35 -9.62
CA TYR A 76 2.85 2.17 -10.64
C TYR A 76 2.19 3.40 -10.01
N ARG A 77 1.36 3.21 -8.97
CA ARG A 77 0.71 4.30 -8.22
C ARG A 77 1.74 5.31 -7.69
N THR A 78 2.78 4.82 -7.02
CA THR A 78 3.86 5.64 -6.45
C THR A 78 4.60 6.42 -7.54
N SER A 79 4.97 5.77 -8.64
CA SER A 79 5.71 6.40 -9.74
C SER A 79 4.91 7.52 -10.40
N ARG A 80 3.61 7.32 -10.57
CA ARG A 80 2.72 8.32 -11.15
C ARG A 80 2.54 9.51 -10.20
N LEU A 81 2.28 9.27 -8.92
CA LEU A 81 2.18 10.33 -7.91
C LEU A 81 3.47 11.17 -7.88
N LEU A 82 4.63 10.52 -7.90
CA LEU A 82 5.93 11.17 -7.92
C LEU A 82 6.09 12.10 -9.13
N HIS A 83 5.78 11.57 -10.32
CA HIS A 83 5.83 12.35 -11.55
C HIS A 83 4.90 13.57 -11.49
N THR A 84 3.63 13.37 -11.10
CA THR A 84 2.65 14.45 -11.07
C THR A 84 2.92 15.47 -9.96
N ALA A 85 3.51 15.05 -8.83
CA ALA A 85 3.95 15.93 -7.76
C ALA A 85 5.11 16.81 -8.24
N ALA A 86 6.11 16.22 -8.90
CA ALA A 86 7.24 16.96 -9.48
C ALA A 86 6.78 18.00 -10.52
N LEU A 87 5.83 17.64 -11.40
CA LEU A 87 5.27 18.57 -12.38
C LEU A 87 4.53 19.74 -11.70
N ARG A 88 3.72 19.46 -10.68
CA ARG A 88 2.96 20.49 -9.94
C ARG A 88 3.89 21.43 -9.16
N LEU A 89 4.90 20.88 -8.49
CA LEU A 89 5.93 21.68 -7.83
C LEU A 89 6.62 22.60 -8.84
N ARG A 90 7.13 22.06 -9.96
CA ARG A 90 7.77 22.86 -11.01
C ARG A 90 6.86 23.97 -11.55
N LYS A 91 5.55 23.70 -11.71
CA LYS A 91 4.58 24.70 -12.15
C LYS A 91 4.44 25.83 -11.12
N HIS A 92 4.23 25.49 -9.85
CA HIS A 92 3.98 26.48 -8.79
C HIS A 92 5.24 27.23 -8.35
N SER A 93 6.42 26.61 -8.41
CA SER A 93 7.68 27.27 -8.03
C SER A 93 8.01 28.47 -8.90
N LYS A 94 7.57 28.49 -10.17
CA LYS A 94 7.78 29.63 -11.08
C LYS A 94 7.03 30.89 -10.65
N SER A 95 5.87 30.74 -10.01
CA SER A 95 5.00 31.87 -9.66
C SER A 95 5.00 32.20 -8.16
N LEU A 96 5.22 31.22 -7.30
CA LEU A 96 5.05 31.36 -5.84
C LEU A 96 6.37 31.19 -5.06
N GLY A 97 7.47 30.80 -5.72
CA GLY A 97 8.68 30.36 -5.05
C GLY A 97 8.57 28.94 -4.46
N SER A 98 9.69 28.39 -3.99
CA SER A 98 9.79 26.97 -3.61
C SER A 98 8.96 26.61 -2.38
N PHE A 99 8.97 27.45 -1.34
CA PHE A 99 8.26 27.18 -0.09
C PHE A 99 6.74 27.15 -0.29
N GLU A 100 6.20 28.17 -0.95
CA GLU A 100 4.76 28.24 -1.17
C GLU A 100 4.27 27.20 -2.18
N ALA A 101 5.09 26.86 -3.19
CA ALA A 101 4.81 25.74 -4.08
C ALA A 101 4.73 24.39 -3.33
N TRP A 102 5.60 24.18 -2.34
CA TRP A 102 5.57 23.01 -1.47
C TRP A 102 4.27 22.93 -0.68
N ASN A 103 3.91 24.01 0.04
CA ASN A 103 2.66 24.09 0.79
C ASN A 103 1.43 23.85 -0.10
N ARG A 104 1.42 24.44 -1.31
CA ARG A 104 0.35 24.24 -2.29
C ARG A 104 0.22 22.79 -2.78
N CYS A 105 1.30 22.02 -2.71
CA CYS A 105 1.36 20.61 -3.11
C CYS A 105 1.33 19.64 -1.93
N LEU A 106 1.21 20.12 -0.68
CA LEU A 106 1.42 19.31 0.52
C LEU A 106 0.61 18.01 0.53
N ASN A 107 -0.70 18.07 0.32
CA ASN A 107 -1.56 16.88 0.29
C ASN A 107 -1.09 15.84 -0.74
N HIS A 108 -0.59 16.29 -1.89
CA HIS A 108 -0.07 15.38 -2.92
C HIS A 108 1.25 14.72 -2.48
N LEU A 109 2.10 15.48 -1.79
CA LEU A 109 3.36 14.98 -1.24
C LEU A 109 3.14 13.94 -0.13
N LEU A 110 2.14 14.18 0.73
CA LEU A 110 1.75 13.21 1.76
C LEU A 110 1.24 11.90 1.14
N VAL A 111 0.32 11.99 0.17
CA VAL A 111 -0.20 10.80 -0.54
C VAL A 111 0.90 10.06 -1.31
N LEU A 112 1.87 10.78 -1.89
CA LEU A 112 3.06 10.18 -2.51
C LEU A 112 3.88 9.37 -1.48
N ALA A 113 4.18 9.96 -0.32
CA ALA A 113 4.94 9.30 0.72
C ALA A 113 4.21 8.05 1.24
N GLU A 114 2.91 8.15 1.51
CA GLU A 114 2.08 7.02 1.93
C GLU A 114 2.09 5.90 0.89
N SER A 115 1.88 6.22 -0.39
CA SER A 115 1.92 5.23 -1.49
C SER A 115 3.28 4.51 -1.56
N HIS A 116 4.38 5.24 -1.33
CA HIS A 116 5.71 4.65 -1.30
C HIS A 116 5.87 3.70 -0.10
N ILE A 117 5.45 4.13 1.10
CA ILE A 117 5.51 3.31 2.32
C ILE A 117 4.68 2.03 2.14
N GLU A 118 3.46 2.13 1.62
CA GLU A 118 2.61 0.97 1.31
C GLU A 118 3.31 0.00 0.33
N SER A 119 4.04 0.52 -0.67
CA SER A 119 4.83 -0.29 -1.60
C SER A 119 5.97 -1.03 -0.91
N VAL A 120 6.63 -0.38 0.06
CA VAL A 120 7.70 -1.00 0.87
C VAL A 120 7.13 -2.06 1.80
N ILE A 121 6.01 -1.79 2.47
CA ILE A 121 5.31 -2.76 3.33
C ILE A 121 4.97 -4.01 2.52
N LEU A 122 4.35 -3.86 1.35
CA LEU A 122 4.00 -5.01 0.49
C LEU A 122 5.25 -5.79 0.06
N ALA A 123 6.31 -5.12 -0.37
CA ALA A 123 7.55 -5.78 -0.78
C ALA A 123 8.17 -6.61 0.36
N ARG A 124 8.20 -6.06 1.58
CA ARG A 124 8.70 -6.78 2.77
C ARG A 124 7.79 -7.90 3.21
N PHE A 125 6.47 -7.73 3.06
CA PHE A 125 5.52 -8.80 3.34
C PHE A 125 5.72 -9.98 2.37
N ILE A 126 5.84 -9.72 1.07
CA ILE A 126 6.14 -10.75 0.06
C ILE A 126 7.46 -11.49 0.39
N GLU A 127 8.50 -10.76 0.78
CA GLU A 127 9.78 -11.34 1.21
C GLU A 127 9.63 -12.24 2.46
N ALA A 128 8.86 -11.79 3.46
CA ALA A 128 8.57 -12.57 4.67
C ALA A 128 7.78 -13.85 4.35
N VAL A 129 6.82 -13.77 3.43
CA VAL A 129 6.07 -14.95 2.96
C VAL A 129 7.01 -15.93 2.27
N ASN A 130 7.87 -15.46 1.36
CA ASN A 130 8.78 -16.31 0.61
C ASN A 130 9.88 -16.95 1.48
N SER A 131 10.31 -16.27 2.54
CA SER A 131 11.30 -16.79 3.49
C SER A 131 10.70 -17.71 4.56
N CYS A 132 9.37 -17.80 4.67
CA CYS A 132 8.70 -18.68 5.61
C CYS A 132 8.89 -20.16 5.24
N LYS A 133 9.55 -20.91 6.13
CA LYS A 133 9.86 -22.33 5.94
C LYS A 133 8.65 -23.24 6.17
N ASP A 134 7.85 -22.93 7.18
CA ASP A 134 6.65 -23.71 7.48
C ASP A 134 5.58 -23.47 6.40
N ARG A 135 5.10 -24.57 5.80
CA ARG A 135 4.20 -24.49 4.64
C ARG A 135 2.83 -23.94 5.03
N ASN A 136 2.33 -24.28 6.21
CA ASN A 136 1.00 -23.87 6.66
C ASN A 136 0.99 -22.39 7.04
N ALA A 137 1.99 -21.95 7.82
CA ALA A 137 2.20 -20.55 8.15
C ALA A 137 2.43 -19.72 6.89
N ARG A 138 3.22 -20.21 5.92
CA ARG A 138 3.42 -19.52 4.64
C ARG A 138 2.10 -19.32 3.88
N ALA A 139 1.22 -20.31 3.87
CA ALA A 139 -0.09 -20.19 3.21
C ALA A 139 -0.97 -19.13 3.87
N VAL A 140 -1.01 -19.09 5.21
CA VAL A 140 -1.76 -18.08 5.97
C VAL A 140 -1.16 -16.68 5.80
N LEU A 141 0.17 -16.55 5.84
CA LEU A 141 0.85 -15.27 5.58
C LEU A 141 0.60 -14.79 4.15
N LYS A 142 0.59 -15.69 3.16
CA LYS A 142 0.26 -15.35 1.77
C LYS A 142 -1.18 -14.84 1.65
N LEU A 143 -2.13 -15.47 2.35
CA LEU A 143 -3.52 -15.03 2.42
C LEU A 143 -3.63 -13.61 2.98
N LEU A 144 -2.95 -13.30 4.08
CA LEU A 144 -2.91 -11.95 4.65
C LEU A 144 -2.24 -10.92 3.73
N CYS A 145 -1.17 -11.33 3.04
CA CYS A 145 -0.45 -10.49 2.09
C CYS A 145 -1.35 -10.13 0.89
N ASP A 146 -2.07 -11.12 0.34
CA ASP A 146 -3.05 -10.91 -0.74
C ASP A 146 -4.18 -9.98 -0.30
N LEU A 147 -4.73 -10.21 0.89
CA LEU A 147 -5.80 -9.38 1.44
C LEU A 147 -5.34 -7.93 1.61
N TYR A 148 -4.16 -7.72 2.18
CA TYR A 148 -3.57 -6.39 2.33
C TYR A 148 -3.40 -5.70 0.97
N ALA A 149 -2.81 -6.38 -0.01
CA ALA A 149 -2.55 -5.82 -1.33
C ALA A 149 -3.84 -5.40 -2.03
N LEU A 150 -4.84 -6.29 -2.08
CA LEU A 150 -6.09 -6.05 -2.78
C LEU A 150 -6.99 -5.03 -2.08
N ASP A 151 -7.02 -5.00 -0.74
CA ASP A 151 -7.71 -3.96 0.03
C ASP A 151 -7.15 -2.56 -0.25
N ARG A 152 -5.81 -2.42 -0.29
CA ARG A 152 -5.17 -1.13 -0.64
C ARG A 152 -5.46 -0.70 -2.07
N ILE A 153 -5.37 -1.62 -3.03
CA ILE A 153 -5.71 -1.32 -4.44
C ILE A 153 -7.17 -0.88 -4.56
N TRP A 154 -8.08 -1.56 -3.84
CA TRP A 154 -9.50 -1.23 -3.86
C TRP A 154 -9.79 0.15 -3.24
N LYS A 155 -9.14 0.50 -2.13
CA LYS A 155 -9.32 1.81 -1.47
C LYS A 155 -8.93 2.99 -2.36
N ASP A 156 -7.98 2.81 -3.27
CA ASP A 156 -7.58 3.82 -4.26
C ASP A 156 -7.96 3.42 -5.70
N ILE A 157 -9.03 2.66 -5.88
CA ILE A 157 -9.41 2.10 -7.20
C ILE A 157 -9.62 3.18 -8.27
N GLY A 158 -10.07 4.37 -7.86
CA GLY A 158 -10.26 5.52 -8.75
C GLY A 158 -8.95 5.94 -9.41
N SER A 159 -7.86 5.98 -8.65
CA SER A 159 -6.53 6.29 -9.18
C SER A 159 -6.11 5.28 -10.25
N TYR A 160 -6.35 3.98 -10.06
CA TYR A 160 -6.01 2.97 -11.06
C TYR A 160 -6.89 3.03 -12.30
N ARG A 161 -8.19 3.29 -12.11
CA ARG A 161 -9.16 3.35 -13.20
C ARG A 161 -9.03 4.59 -14.08
N ASN A 162 -8.65 5.74 -13.53
CA ASN A 162 -8.54 7.00 -14.27
C ASN A 162 -7.47 6.99 -15.39
N VAL A 163 -6.67 5.92 -15.47
CA VAL A 163 -5.62 5.70 -16.47
C VAL A 163 -5.70 4.31 -17.09
N ASP A 164 -6.84 3.63 -16.94
CA ASP A 164 -7.09 2.30 -17.49
C ASP A 164 -6.11 1.19 -17.04
N TYR A 165 -5.41 1.38 -15.91
CA TYR A 165 -4.55 0.33 -15.33
C TYR A 165 -5.39 -0.86 -14.82
N VAL A 166 -6.58 -0.57 -14.28
CA VAL A 166 -7.58 -1.56 -13.89
C VAL A 166 -8.86 -1.31 -14.68
N SER A 167 -9.29 -2.30 -15.46
CA SER A 167 -10.58 -2.25 -16.16
C SER A 167 -11.77 -2.40 -15.18
N PRO A 168 -13.00 -1.98 -15.55
CA PRO A 168 -14.17 -2.10 -14.68
C PRO A 168 -14.45 -3.52 -14.17
N ASN A 169 -14.26 -4.53 -15.01
CA ASN A 169 -14.48 -5.92 -14.61
C ASN A 169 -13.39 -6.42 -13.66
N LYS A 170 -12.12 -6.08 -13.93
CA LYS A 170 -11.01 -6.36 -13.03
C LYS A 170 -11.20 -5.68 -11.66
N ALA A 171 -11.73 -4.46 -11.62
CA ALA A 171 -12.06 -3.77 -10.36
C ALA A 171 -13.13 -4.54 -9.56
N LYS A 172 -14.20 -4.99 -10.21
CA LYS A 172 -15.23 -5.84 -9.55
C LYS A 172 -14.65 -7.17 -9.07
N ALA A 173 -13.72 -7.76 -9.83
CA ALA A 173 -13.03 -8.99 -9.43
C ALA A 173 -12.14 -8.77 -8.20
N ILE A 174 -11.40 -7.65 -8.14
CA ILE A 174 -10.63 -7.25 -6.96
C ILE A 174 -11.53 -7.14 -5.74
N LEU A 175 -12.65 -6.41 -5.82
CA LEU A 175 -13.59 -6.29 -4.70
C LEU A 175 -14.08 -7.65 -4.19
N ARG A 176 -14.61 -8.48 -5.09
CA ARG A 176 -15.13 -9.82 -4.73
C ARG A 176 -14.04 -10.69 -4.10
N LEU A 177 -12.83 -10.62 -4.62
CA LEU A 177 -11.71 -11.38 -4.08
C LEU A 177 -11.29 -10.86 -2.71
N THR A 178 -11.24 -9.55 -2.49
CA THR A 178 -10.98 -8.96 -1.16
C THR A 178 -12.00 -9.42 -0.12
N GLU A 179 -13.29 -9.46 -0.47
CA GLU A 179 -14.37 -9.97 0.40
C GLU A 179 -14.18 -11.47 0.70
N TYR A 180 -13.86 -12.26 -0.33
CA TYR A 180 -13.60 -13.69 -0.17
C TYR A 180 -12.38 -13.98 0.70
N LEU A 181 -11.26 -13.29 0.49
CA LEU A 181 -10.06 -13.44 1.32
C LEU A 181 -10.32 -13.01 2.76
N SER A 182 -11.15 -11.98 2.99
CA SER A 182 -11.59 -11.59 4.34
C SER A 182 -12.35 -12.73 5.02
N PHE A 183 -13.21 -13.44 4.27
CA PHE A 183 -13.90 -14.63 4.76
C PHE A 183 -12.93 -15.79 5.06
N GLU A 184 -11.93 -16.04 4.21
CA GLU A 184 -10.91 -17.06 4.50
C GLU A 184 -10.10 -16.71 5.76
N VAL A 185 -9.68 -15.45 5.93
CA VAL A 185 -8.94 -14.99 7.12
C VAL A 185 -9.76 -15.19 8.39
N ARG A 186 -11.08 -15.00 8.34
CA ARG A 186 -11.97 -15.21 9.49
C ARG A 186 -11.82 -16.62 10.09
N SER A 187 -11.63 -17.65 9.28
CA SER A 187 -11.49 -19.03 9.76
C SER A 187 -10.23 -19.31 10.57
N VAL A 188 -9.22 -18.46 10.45
CA VAL A 188 -7.92 -18.56 11.15
C VAL A 188 -7.62 -17.33 12.01
N ALA A 189 -8.63 -16.48 12.22
CA ALA A 189 -8.44 -15.18 12.87
C ALA A 189 -8.02 -15.33 14.33
N ARG A 190 -8.52 -16.36 15.03
CA ARG A 190 -8.16 -16.62 16.42
C ARG A 190 -6.69 -17.02 16.52
N GLU A 191 -6.25 -17.96 15.71
CA GLU A 191 -4.87 -18.45 15.65
C GLU A 191 -3.89 -17.33 15.30
N LEU A 192 -4.29 -16.43 14.40
CA LEU A 192 -3.51 -15.24 14.04
C LEU A 192 -3.34 -14.26 15.20
N VAL A 193 -4.40 -14.05 16.00
CA VAL A 193 -4.34 -13.17 17.19
C VAL A 193 -3.53 -13.85 18.30
N ASP A 194 -3.75 -15.14 18.54
CA ASP A 194 -3.02 -15.92 19.55
C ASP A 194 -1.52 -15.99 19.22
N ALA A 195 -1.14 -15.98 17.94
CA ALA A 195 0.25 -15.99 17.49
C ALA A 195 1.06 -14.75 17.91
N PHE A 196 0.42 -13.63 18.31
CA PHE A 196 1.15 -12.51 18.92
C PHE A 196 1.72 -12.87 20.30
N GLY A 197 1.21 -13.92 20.96
CA GLY A 197 1.72 -14.39 22.24
C GLY A 197 1.59 -13.36 23.36
N ILE A 198 0.60 -12.46 23.29
CA ILE A 198 0.39 -11.41 24.29
C ILE A 198 -0.27 -12.03 25.53
N PRO A 199 0.37 -12.02 26.70
CA PRO A 199 -0.22 -12.60 27.90
C PRO A 199 -1.34 -11.72 28.48
N ASP A 200 -2.34 -12.34 29.14
CA ASP A 200 -3.52 -11.65 29.70
C ASP A 200 -3.15 -10.44 30.60
N PHE A 201 -2.09 -10.55 31.41
CA PHE A 201 -1.62 -9.48 32.30
C PHE A 201 -1.10 -8.24 31.55
N ALA A 202 -0.63 -8.43 30.31
CA ALA A 202 -0.19 -7.36 29.42
C ALA A 202 -1.38 -6.80 28.62
N LEU A 203 -2.33 -7.65 28.24
CA LEU A 203 -3.51 -7.26 27.49
C LEU A 203 -4.42 -6.30 28.28
N ARG A 204 -4.63 -6.57 29.58
CA ARG A 204 -5.41 -5.73 30.51
C ARG A 204 -6.81 -5.34 29.98
N ALA A 205 -7.40 -6.18 29.14
CA ALA A 205 -8.70 -5.95 28.52
C ALA A 205 -9.57 -7.22 28.70
N PRO A 206 -10.55 -7.23 29.63
CA PRO A 206 -11.37 -8.41 29.93
C PRO A 206 -12.04 -9.04 28.71
N ILE A 207 -12.39 -8.23 27.70
CA ILE A 207 -13.05 -8.68 26.47
C ILE A 207 -12.15 -9.49 25.53
N GLY A 208 -10.83 -9.49 25.76
CA GLY A 208 -9.86 -10.18 24.92
C GLY A 208 -9.01 -11.21 25.67
N MET A 209 -9.26 -11.43 26.96
CA MET A 209 -8.50 -12.39 27.77
C MET A 209 -8.73 -13.81 27.28
N GLN A 210 -7.69 -14.63 27.35
CA GLN A 210 -7.75 -16.05 26.98
C GLN A 210 -8.56 -16.87 28.00
N SER A 211 -8.53 -16.45 29.26
CA SER A 211 -9.33 -16.99 30.34
C SER A 211 -10.77 -16.43 30.29
N GLY A 212 -11.77 -17.28 30.58
CA GLY A 212 -13.21 -17.01 30.43
C GLY A 212 -13.81 -15.91 31.33
N GLN A 213 -13.01 -14.95 31.81
CA GLN A 213 -13.42 -13.84 32.67
C GLN A 213 -14.43 -12.89 32.02
N TYR A 214 -14.65 -12.98 30.71
CA TYR A 214 -15.67 -12.16 30.05
C TYR A 214 -17.08 -12.42 30.59
N ALA A 215 -17.41 -13.67 30.95
CA ALA A 215 -18.73 -14.02 31.51
C ALA A 215 -18.96 -13.38 32.89
N GLU A 216 -17.93 -13.35 33.74
CA GLU A 216 -17.97 -12.65 35.04
C GLU A 216 -18.09 -11.14 34.85
N TYR A 217 -17.44 -10.57 33.83
CA TYR A 217 -17.53 -9.15 33.52
C TYR A 217 -18.93 -8.75 33.05
N THR A 218 -19.58 -9.55 32.18
CA THR A 218 -20.95 -9.27 31.71
C THR A 218 -21.99 -9.24 32.83
N GLN A 219 -21.77 -9.98 33.93
CA GLN A 219 -22.65 -9.90 35.12
C GLN A 219 -22.68 -8.51 35.75
N PHE A 220 -21.62 -7.71 35.60
CA PHE A 220 -21.56 -6.33 36.11
C PHE A 220 -22.10 -5.29 35.12
N VAL A 221 -22.19 -5.61 33.82
CA VAL A 221 -22.61 -4.64 32.77
C VAL A 221 -24.10 -4.78 32.40
N GLY A 222 -24.82 -5.74 32.96
CA GLY A 222 -26.28 -5.78 32.92
C GLY A 222 -26.88 -6.01 31.53
N PHE A 223 -26.28 -6.88 30.72
CA PHE A 223 -26.91 -7.49 29.55
C PHE A 223 -27.30 -8.93 29.83
#